data_AF-A0A1Z9M213-F1
#
_entry.id   AF-A0A1Z9M213-F1
#
_cell.length_a   1.000
_cell.length_b   1.000
_cell.length_c   1.000
_cell.angle_alpha   90.00
_cell.angle_beta   90.00
_cell.angle_gamma   90.00
#
_symmetry.space_group_name_H-M   'P 1'
#
loop_
_entity.id
_entity.type
_entity.pdbx_description
1 polymer ?
#
loop_
_entity_poly.entity_id
_entity_poly.type
_entity_poly.pdbx_seq_one_letter_code
_entity_poly.pdbx_strand_id
1 'polypeptide(L)' 'MMSIKSFHIFFVVICSVFFFLIGIYNLNNYLILKDSSLLMYSIGSMIGTIALLIYGNKFLKKIKNIDHA' A
#
# COMPACT_ATOMS: atom_id res chain seq x y z
N MET A 1 -23.42 -9.25 -6.99
CA MET A 1 -22.18 -9.76 -6.37
C MET A 1 -21.00 -9.08 -7.04
N MET A 2 -20.23 -8.27 -6.30
CA MET A 2 -19.02 -7.65 -6.84
C MET A 2 -18.04 -8.75 -7.25
N SER A 3 -17.45 -8.66 -8.44
CA SER A 3 -16.44 -9.65 -8.84
C SER A 3 -15.30 -9.62 -7.83
N ILE A 4 -14.82 -10.79 -7.39
CA ILE A 4 -13.66 -10.97 -6.49
C ILE A 4 -12.46 -10.11 -6.94
N LYS A 5 -12.35 -9.88 -8.25
CA LYS A 5 -11.37 -9.02 -8.91
C LYS A 5 -11.46 -7.54 -8.48
N SER A 6 -12.67 -6.97 -8.49
CA SER A 6 -12.91 -5.58 -8.10
C SER A 6 -12.74 -5.38 -6.59
N PHE A 7 -13.13 -6.36 -5.77
CA PHE A 7 -12.89 -6.31 -4.33
C PHE A 7 -11.39 -6.29 -4.01
N HIS A 8 -10.60 -7.12 -4.70
CA HIS A 8 -9.13 -7.13 -4.52
C HIS A 8 -8.48 -5.80 -4.88
N ILE A 9 -8.85 -5.18 -6.00
CA ILE A 9 -8.31 -3.87 -6.40
C ILE A 9 -8.69 -2.80 -5.36
N PHE A 10 -9.95 -2.80 -4.91
CA PHE A 10 -10.43 -1.86 -3.91
C PHE A 10 -9.68 -2.02 -2.58
N PHE A 11 -9.44 -3.26 -2.15
CA PHE A 11 -8.65 -3.58 -0.97
C PHE A 11 -7.20 -3.10 -1.10
N VAL A 12 -6.55 -3.31 -2.25
CA VAL A 12 -5.18 -2.84 -2.51
C VAL A 12 -5.11 -1.31 -2.46
N VAL A 13 -6.09 -0.60 -3.05
CA VAL A 13 -6.12 0.86 -3.02
C VAL A 13 -6.29 1.39 -1.60
N ILE A 14 -7.25 0.85 -0.83
CA ILE A 14 -7.49 1.26 0.56
C ILE A 14 -6.26 0.99 1.42
N CYS A 15 -5.69 -0.21 1.34
CA CYS A 15 -4.49 -0.55 2.10
C CYS A 15 -3.30 0.34 1.70
N SER A 16 -3.16 0.70 0.42
CA SER A 16 -2.08 1.59 -0.02
C SER A 16 -2.23 2.99 0.56
N VAL A 17 -3.45 3.54 0.58
CA VAL A 17 -3.74 4.85 1.21
C VAL A 17 -3.51 4.78 2.72
N PHE A 18 -3.95 3.70 3.36
CA PHE A 18 -3.80 3.50 4.80
C PHE A 18 -2.32 3.44 5.22
N PHE A 19 -1.50 2.67 4.49
CA PHE A 19 -0.06 2.61 4.71
C PHE A 19 0.63 3.96 4.46
N PHE A 20 0.18 4.74 3.48
CA PHE A 20 0.68 6.09 3.22
C PHE A 20 0.40 7.03 4.40
N LEU A 21 -0.82 7.03 4.92
CA LEU A 21 -1.23 7.83 6.06
C LEU A 21 -0.45 7.45 7.33
N ILE A 22 -0.27 6.15 7.57
CA ILE A 22 0.54 5.64 8.69
C ILE A 22 1.99 6.08 8.56
N GLY A 23 2.57 6.04 7.36
CA GLY A 23 3.94 6.48 7.10
C GLY A 23 4.12 7.96 7.39
N ILE A 24 3.23 8.81 6.87
CA ILE A 24 3.27 10.27 7.15
C ILE A 24 3.09 10.55 8.64
N TYR A 25 2.14 9.87 9.30
CA TYR A 25 1.89 10.05 10.73
C TYR A 25 3.10 9.65 11.59
N ASN A 26 3.72 8.50 11.31
CA ASN A 26 4.93 8.08 12.02
C ASN A 26 6.12 8.99 11.75
N LEU A 27 6.26 9.51 10.53
CA LEU A 27 7.34 10.43 10.19
C LEU A 27 7.19 11.78 10.91
N ASN A 28 5.96 12.31 11.02
CA ASN A 28 5.67 13.49 11.82
C ASN A 28 5.89 13.24 13.32
N ASN A 29 5.46 12.09 13.85
CA ASN A 29 5.72 11.73 15.24
C ASN A 29 7.21 11.52 15.52
N TYR A 30 7.99 11.03 14.55
CA TYR A 30 9.44 10.91 14.69
C TYR A 30 10.10 12.29 14.83
N LEU A 31 9.64 13.30 14.08
CA LEU A 31 10.15 14.67 14.22
C LEU A 31 9.87 15.27 15.61
N ILE A 32 8.79 14.84 16.26
CA ILE A 32 8.37 15.33 17.59
C ILE A 32 9.04 14.55 18.72
N LEU A 33 8.99 13.21 18.69
CA LEU A 33 9.47 12.34 19.76
C LEU A 33 10.93 11.91 19.63
N LYS A 34 11.53 11.99 18.42
CA LYS A 34 12.88 11.48 18.10
C LYS A 34 13.12 10.01 18.49
N ASP A 35 12.05 9.21 18.58
CA ASP A 35 12.15 7.80 18.94
C ASP A 35 12.53 6.95 17.72
N SER A 36 13.66 6.27 17.77
CA SER A 36 14.17 5.41 16.70
C SER A 36 13.20 4.29 16.29
N SER A 37 12.29 3.89 17.18
CA SER A 37 11.26 2.87 16.90
C SER A 37 10.26 3.35 15.84
N LEU A 38 9.88 4.63 15.88
CA LEU A 38 8.98 5.26 14.91
C LEU A 38 9.61 5.29 13.50
N LEU A 39 10.93 5.42 13.44
CA LEU A 39 11.70 5.40 12.19
C LEU A 39 11.60 4.01 11.52
N MET A 40 11.75 2.94 12.29
CA MET A 40 11.54 1.57 11.80
C MET A 40 10.11 1.32 11.31
N TYR A 41 9.10 1.80 12.05
CA TYR A 41 7.69 1.68 11.61
C TYR A 41 7.42 2.48 10.34
N SER A 42 8.00 3.68 10.21
CA SER A 42 7.88 4.49 9.00
C SER A 42 8.51 3.79 7.79
N ILE A 43 9.71 3.22 7.95
CA ILE A 43 10.38 2.45 6.89
C ILE A 43 9.56 1.20 6.52
N GLY A 44 9.08 0.46 7.52
CA GLY A 44 8.23 -0.72 7.32
C GLY A 44 6.95 -0.37 6.56
N SER A 45 6.33 0.77 6.87
CA SER A 45 5.12 1.23 6.19
C SER A 45 5.39 1.66 4.73
N MET A 46 6.54 2.27 4.45
CA MET A 46 6.97 2.60 3.10
C MET A 46 7.22 1.35 2.26
N ILE A 47 7.93 0.37 2.81
CA ILE A 47 8.18 -0.92 2.16
C ILE A 47 6.84 -1.63 1.89
N GLY A 48 5.94 -1.65 2.88
CA GLY A 48 4.59 -2.19 2.74
C GLY A 48 3.81 -1.53 1.60
N THR A 49 3.85 -0.20 1.52
CA THR A 49 3.22 0.58 0.43
C THR A 49 3.78 0.17 -0.93
N ILE A 50 5.11 0.10 -1.08
CA ILE A 50 5.77 -0.23 -2.34
C ILE A 50 5.43 -1.66 -2.76
N ALA A 51 5.48 -2.62 -1.83
CA ALA A 51 5.11 -4.01 -2.09
C ALA A 51 3.64 -4.12 -2.56
N LEU A 52 2.74 -3.36 -1.92
CA LEU A 52 1.33 -3.34 -2.27
C LEU A 52 1.07 -2.72 -3.64
N LEU A 53 1.78 -1.64 -3.99
CA LEU A 53 1.73 -1.03 -5.31
C LEU A 53 2.24 -1.98 -6.39
N ILE A 54 3.36 -2.67 -6.16
CA ILE A 54 3.89 -3.67 -7.10
C ILE A 54 2.89 -4.81 -7.29
N TYR A 55 2.31 -5.31 -6.20
CA TYR A 55 1.29 -6.36 -6.25
C TYR A 55 0.06 -5.92 -7.04
N GLY A 56 -0.49 -4.73 -6.74
CA GLY A 56 -1.62 -4.14 -7.47
C GLY A 56 -1.33 -3.98 -8.96
N ASN A 57 -0.14 -3.49 -9.31
CA ASN A 57 0.25 -3.28 -10.71
C ASN A 57 0.45 -4.61 -11.47
N LYS A 58 1.04 -5.62 -10.84
CA LYS A 58 1.10 -6.99 -11.39
C LYS A 58 -0.28 -7.57 -11.63
N PHE A 59 -1.20 -7.35 -10.69
CA PHE A 59 -2.58 -7.82 -10.82
C PHE A 59 -3.32 -7.13 -11.96
N LEU A 60 -3.22 -5.80 -12.07
CA LEU A 60 -3.77 -5.03 -13.19
C LEU A 60 -3.20 -5.48 -14.54
N LYS A 61 -1.87 -5.69 -14.63
CA LYS A 61 -1.24 -6.25 -15.83
C LYS A 61 -1.80 -7.62 -16.19
N LYS A 62 -2.02 -8.49 -15.20
CA LYS A 62 -2.58 -9.83 -15.42
C LYS A 62 -4.01 -9.78 -15.95
N ILE A 63 -4.82 -8.81 -15.51
CA ILE A 63 -6.18 -8.61 -16.03
C ILE A 63 -6.17 -8.00 -17.44
N LYS A 64 -5.33 -6.99 -17.68
CA LYS A 64 -5.22 -6.35 -19.00
C LYS A 64 -4.77 -7.32 -20.09
N ASN A 65 -4.01 -8.36 -19.74
CA ASN A 65 -3.62 -9.42 -20.68
C ASN A 65 -4.77 -10.39 -21.00
N ILE A 66 -5.79 -10.49 -20.13
CA ILE A 66 -6.95 -11.38 -20.32
C ILE A 66 -8.02 -10.73 -21.22
N ASP A 67 -8.08 -9.40 -21.27
CA ASP A 67 -9.03 -8.65 -22.12
C ASP A 67 -8.59 -8.57 -23.60
N HIS A 68 -7.36 -9.02 -23.91
CA HIS A 68 -6.82 -9.12 -25.27
C HIS A 68 -6.81 -10.57 -25.79
N ALA A 69 -7.84 -11.36 -25.47
CA ALA A 69 -8.05 -12.71 -26.01
C ALA A 69 -9.47 -12.86 -26.54
#